data_AF-A0A7V4BLH1-F1
#
_entry.id   AF-A0A7V4BLH1-F1
#
_cell.length_a   1.000
_cell.length_b   1.000
_cell.length_c   1.000
_cell.angle_alpha   90.00
_cell.angle_beta   90.00
_cell.angle_gamma   90.00
#
_symmetry.space_group_name_H-M   'P 1'
#
loop_
_entity.id
_entity.type
_entity.pdbx_description
1 polymer ?
#
loop_
_entity_poly.entity_id
_entity_poly.type
_entity_poly.pdbx_seq_one_letter_code
_entity_poly.pdbx_strand_id
1 'polypeptide(L)' 'MRKHKICMIGLGYVGLPLAVEFAKHFPVIGFDINKERVDALNLGHDST' A
#
# COMPACT_ATOMS: atom_id res chain seq x y z
N MET A 1 5.00 -18.45 15.57
CA MET A 1 4.38 -18.44 14.22
C MET A 1 5.02 -17.33 13.38
N ARG A 2 5.48 -17.62 12.16
CA ARG A 2 5.95 -16.56 11.24
C ARG A 2 4.74 -15.76 10.72
N LYS A 3 4.72 -14.46 10.97
CA LYS A 3 3.77 -13.55 10.31
C LYS A 3 4.22 -13.36 8.86
N HIS A 4 3.36 -13.72 7.91
CA HIS A 4 3.62 -13.50 6.49
C HIS A 4 3.60 -12.00 6.22
N LYS A 5 4.61 -11.48 5.52
CA LYS A 5 4.67 -10.07 5.11
C LYS A 5 4.31 -9.99 3.63
N ILE A 6 3.43 -9.07 3.27
CA ILE A 6 2.99 -8.85 1.90
C ILE A 6 3.65 -7.56 1.38
N CYS A 7 4.20 -7.62 0.17
CA CYS A 7 4.65 -6.44 -0.55
C CYS A 7 3.68 -6.20 -1.71
N MET A 8 3.18 -4.98 -1.85
CA MET A 8 2.32 -4.58 -2.96
C MET A 8 3.05 -3.60 -3.88
N ILE A 9 3.17 -3.96 -5.15
CA ILE A 9 3.88 -3.21 -6.18
C ILE A 9 2.83 -2.55 -7.08
N GLY A 10 2.81 -1.22 -7.07
CA GLY A 10 1.76 -0.40 -7.67
C GLY A 10 0.66 -0.09 -6.67
N LEU A 11 0.49 1.20 -6.37
CA LEU A 11 -0.49 1.71 -5.42
C LEU A 11 -1.59 2.51 -6.12
N GLY A 12 -1.94 2.15 -7.36
CA GLY A 12 -3.05 2.76 -8.10
C GLY A 12 -4.43 2.31 -7.61
N TYR A 13 -5.46 2.56 -8.43
CA TYR A 13 -6.87 2.28 -8.11
C TYR A 13 -7.15 0.87 -7.57
N VAL A 14 -6.46 -0.17 -8.07
CA VAL A 14 -6.64 -1.55 -7.60
C VAL A 14 -5.68 -1.88 -6.46
N GLY A 15 -4.42 -1.47 -6.58
CA GLY A 15 -3.36 -1.85 -5.65
C GLY A 15 -3.53 -1.26 -4.26
N LEU A 16 -3.95 0.01 -4.15
CA LEU A 16 -4.11 0.69 -2.87
C LEU A 16 -5.26 0.10 -2.03
N PRO A 17 -6.50 -0.07 -2.52
CA PRO A 17 -7.56 -0.70 -1.74
C PRO A 17 -7.21 -2.12 -1.28
N LEU A 18 -6.54 -2.90 -2.14
CA LEU A 18 -6.07 -4.24 -1.77
C LEU A 18 -4.99 -4.19 -0.68
N ALA A 19 -4.02 -3.28 -0.79
CA ALA A 19 -2.98 -3.11 0.23
C ALA A 19 -3.60 -2.74 1.59
N VAL A 20 -4.60 -1.84 1.59
CA VAL A 20 -5.34 -1.44 2.79
C VAL A 20 -6.13 -2.61 3.39
N GLU A 21 -6.83 -3.39 2.56
CA GLU A 21 -7.59 -4.55 3.03
C GLU A 21 -6.67 -5.63 3.63
N PHE A 22 -5.57 -5.95 2.94
CA PHE A 22 -4.59 -6.90 3.46
C PHE A 22 -3.90 -6.41 4.73
N ALA A 23 -3.70 -5.10 4.90
CA ALA A 23 -3.08 -4.52 6.08
C ALA A 23 -3.89 -4.77 7.37
N LYS A 24 -5.19 -5.05 7.26
CA LYS A 24 -6.05 -5.46 8.39
C LYS A 24 -5.68 -6.83 8.95
N HIS A 25 -5.04 -7.69 8.14
CA HIS A 25 -4.77 -9.09 8.47
C HIS A 25 -3.27 -9.42 8.51
N PHE A 26 -2.45 -8.73 7.71
CA PHE A 26 -1.03 -9.00 7.52
C PHE A 26 -0.22 -7.70 7.58
N PRO A 27 1.05 -7.73 8.01
CA PRO A 27 1.97 -6.64 7.74
C PRO A 27 2.14 -6.44 6.22
N VAL A 28 1.77 -5.26 5.73
CA VAL A 28 1.86 -4.88 4.31
C VAL A 28 2.88 -3.76 4.14
N ILE A 29 3.70 -3.86 3.09
CA ILE A 29 4.55 -2.78 2.58
C ILE A 29 4.05 -2.42 1.19
N GLY A 30 3.71 -1.15 0.97
CA GLY A 30 3.38 -0.62 -0.35
C GLY A 30 4.61 -0.06 -1.05
N PHE A 31 4.71 -0.25 -2.36
CA PHE A 31 5.70 0.34 -3.23
C PHE A 31 5.02 0.90 -4.48
N ASP A 32 5.38 2.12 -4.86
CA ASP A 32 5.04 2.70 -6.15
C ASP A 32 6.29 3.42 -6.71
N ILE A 33 6.43 3.46 -8.04
CA ILE A 33 7.53 4.16 -8.68
C ILE A 33 7.39 5.68 -8.55
N ASN A 34 6.16 6.17 -8.39
CA ASN A 34 5.88 7.58 -8.18
C ASN A 34 6.09 7.96 -6.70
N LYS A 35 7.23 8.60 -6.41
CA LYS A 35 7.56 9.06 -5.06
C LYS A 35 6.53 10.04 -4.49
N GLU A 36 6.04 10.99 -5.29
CA GLU A 36 5.05 11.99 -4.84
C GLU A 36 3.75 11.30 -4.40
N ARG A 37 3.31 10.27 -5.15
CA ARG A 37 2.17 9.44 -4.77
C ARG A 37 2.41 8.73 -3.45
N VAL A 38 3.57 8.08 -3.27
CA VAL A 38 3.90 7.41 -2.00
C VAL A 38 3.88 8.39 -0.83
N ASP A 39 4.47 9.57 -1.00
CA ASP A 39 4.52 10.60 0.04
C ASP A 39 3.10 11.11 0.38
N ALA A 40 2.25 11.37 -0.61
CA ALA A 40 0.85 11.77 -0.40
C ALA A 40 0.03 10.68 0.32
N LEU A 41 0.16 9.42 -0.10
CA LEU A 41 -0.53 8.29 0.52
C LEU A 41 -0.10 8.08 1.98
N ASN A 42 1.19 8.27 2.30
CA ASN A 42 1.68 8.22 3.68
C ASN A 42 1.13 9.36 4.55
N LEU A 43 0.74 10.48 3.95
CA LEU A 43 0.02 11.58 4.62
C LEU A 43 -1.50 11.35 4.67
N GLY A 44 -2.00 10.24 4.13
CA GLY A 44 -3.43 9.92 4.07
C GLY A 44 -4.19 10.62 2.94
N HIS A 45 -3.49 11.17 1.96
CA HIS A 45 -4.07 11.81 0.79
C HIS A 45 -3.98 10.90 -0.43
N ASP A 46 -5.14 10.44 -0.92
CA ASP A 46 -5.24 9.81 -2.23
C ASP A 46 -5.84 10.78 -3.24
N SER A 47 -5.20 10.87 -4.40
CA SER A 47 -5.55 11.80 -5.49
C SER A 47 -6.18 11.07 -6.70
N THR A 48 -6.52 9.79 -6.54
CA THR A 48 -7.24 9.00 -7.55
C THR A 48 -8.75 9.13 -7.45
#